data_AF-A0A9E1DTA7-F1
#
_entry.id   AF-A0A9E1DTA7-F1
#
_cell.length_a   1.000
_cell.length_b   1.000
_cell.length_c   1.000
_cell.angle_alpha   90.00
_cell.angle_beta   90.00
_cell.angle_gamma   90.00
#
_symmetry.space_group_name_H-M   'P 1'
#
loop_
_entity.id
_entity.type
_entity.pdbx_description
1 polymer ?
#
loop_
_entity_poly.entity_id
_entity_poly.type
_entity_poly.pdbx_seq_one_letter_code
_entity_poly.pdbx_strand_id
1 'polypeptide(L)'
;MRLSMTEKSSLVLEIVLAGVFGGIGHASANEEEAYAESEAALKAELGDCLKPPAATDAPGEFPVVNGHALTAAQASNVAWIARCVVPLLPGAASERAHAVALTTWWSLREGILDLTGSRAFRYSNCHENGADRSRSNLPMYDCPTSIWQVGLAAGQVANFSTAKYREVEKQVFGDLDPKITERSVLGWSAALAGFSETSASYRAIQRSTGRVRNSWLMRNPLIGMMLVGKENVAGECFVDRKKWCFGTGYAAAARFARDEAAMRTSVADLERYFALAMH
;
A
#
# COMPACT_ATOMS: atom_id res chain seq x y z
N MET A 1 3.77 8.51 26.06
CA MET A 1 3.36 9.85 25.59
C MET A 1 3.91 10.01 24.17
N ARG A 2 3.16 9.60 23.14
CA ARG A 2 3.57 9.73 21.73
C ARG A 2 3.13 11.10 21.25
N LEU A 3 4.08 11.96 20.90
CA LEU A 3 3.80 13.28 20.30
C LEU A 3 3.18 13.08 18.91
N SER A 4 2.20 13.93 18.55
CA SER A 4 1.59 13.90 17.23
C SER A 4 2.60 14.32 16.15
N MET A 5 2.55 13.69 14.96
CA MET A 5 3.48 13.99 13.85
C MET A 5 3.47 15.47 13.46
N THR A 6 2.36 16.17 13.69
CA THR A 6 2.18 17.60 13.38
C THR A 6 3.08 18.54 14.19
N GLU A 7 3.57 18.15 15.37
CA GLU A 7 4.44 19.03 16.18
C GLU A 7 5.94 18.88 15.87
N LYS A 8 6.35 17.82 15.17
CA LYS A 8 7.78 17.55 14.88
C LYS A 8 8.28 18.19 13.58
N SER A 9 7.40 18.48 12.64
CA SER A 9 7.76 19.09 11.34
C SER A 9 8.26 20.54 11.47
N SER A 10 8.06 21.20 12.61
CA SER A 10 8.47 22.59 12.79
C SER A 10 9.96 22.77 13.13
N LEU A 11 10.68 21.70 13.51
CA LEU A 11 12.09 21.84 13.94
C LEU A 11 13.11 21.70 12.80
N VAL A 12 12.71 21.20 11.63
CA VAL A 12 13.62 20.92 10.50
C VAL A 12 13.63 22.07 9.47
N LEU A 13 12.66 22.99 9.54
CA LEU A 13 12.48 24.03 8.51
C LEU A 13 13.45 25.23 8.63
N GLU A 14 14.19 25.39 9.74
CA GLU A 14 15.08 26.55 9.93
C GLU A 14 16.52 26.37 9.37
N ILE A 15 16.91 25.18 8.89
CA ILE A 15 18.29 24.93 8.42
C ILE A 15 18.48 25.14 6.91
N VAL A 16 17.41 25.20 6.10
CA VAL A 16 17.53 25.12 4.62
C VAL A 16 17.55 26.48 3.90
N LEU A 17 17.35 27.60 4.59
CA LEU A 17 17.18 28.92 3.93
C LEU A 17 18.47 29.69 3.57
N ALA A 18 19.67 29.10 3.69
CA ALA A 18 20.93 29.83 3.52
C ALA A 18 21.73 29.57 2.22
N GLY A 19 21.20 28.85 1.22
CA GLY A 19 22.03 28.50 0.05
C GLY A 19 21.27 28.28 -1.26
N VAL A 20 20.84 29.35 -1.92
CA VAL A 20 20.37 29.28 -3.31
C VAL A 20 21.06 30.36 -4.14
N PHE A 21 22.21 30.04 -4.71
CA PHE A 21 22.72 30.67 -5.93
C PHE A 21 23.32 29.59 -6.85
N GLY A 22 23.04 29.74 -8.14
CA GLY A 22 23.04 28.65 -9.11
C GLY A 22 24.43 28.10 -9.45
N GLY A 23 24.51 26.78 -9.43
CA GLY A 23 25.56 25.98 -10.02
C GLY A 23 25.00 24.57 -10.19
N ILE A 24 25.37 23.88 -11.26
CA ILE A 24 25.11 22.44 -11.42
C ILE A 24 25.96 21.74 -10.35
N GLY A 25 25.46 21.75 -9.12
CA GLY A 25 26.17 21.31 -7.93
C GLY A 25 26.17 19.80 -7.86
N HIS A 26 27.37 19.21 -7.81
CA HIS A 26 27.52 17.93 -7.16
C HIS A 26 27.01 18.11 -5.73
N ALA A 27 26.05 17.28 -5.31
CA ALA A 27 25.61 17.28 -3.93
C ALA A 27 26.85 17.17 -3.04
N SER A 28 26.99 18.09 -2.09
CA SER A 28 28.14 18.02 -1.18
C SER A 28 28.02 16.76 -0.33
N ALA A 29 29.14 16.17 0.12
CA ALA A 29 29.11 14.97 0.97
C ALA A 29 28.17 15.13 2.19
N ASN A 30 28.02 16.36 2.68
CA ASN A 30 27.12 16.71 3.78
C ASN A 30 25.63 16.57 3.44
N GLU A 31 25.23 16.76 2.18
CA GLU A 31 23.84 16.59 1.74
C GLU A 31 23.46 15.11 1.62
N GLU A 32 24.38 14.27 1.14
CA GLU A 32 24.17 12.82 1.07
C GLU A 32 24.05 12.20 2.47
N GLU A 33 24.88 12.63 3.41
CA GLU A 33 24.80 12.22 4.83
C GLU A 33 23.46 12.66 5.45
N ALA A 34 23.07 13.93 5.28
CA ALA A 34 21.79 14.44 5.79
C ALA A 34 20.57 13.77 5.16
N TYR A 35 20.70 13.22 3.95
CA TYR A 35 19.67 12.42 3.29
C TYR A 35 19.55 11.04 3.93
N ALA A 36 20.69 10.36 4.10
CA ALA A 36 20.76 9.04 4.71
C ALA A 36 20.23 9.04 6.16
N GLU A 37 20.52 10.09 6.93
CA GLU A 37 20.01 10.24 8.30
C GLU A 37 18.48 10.43 8.34
N SER A 38 17.92 11.24 7.44
CA SER A 38 16.47 11.46 7.34
C SER A 38 15.74 10.18 6.95
N GLU A 39 16.27 9.47 5.95
CA GLU A 39 15.73 8.19 5.51
C GLU A 39 15.80 7.15 6.65
N ALA A 40 16.91 7.09 7.38
CA ALA A 40 17.05 6.19 8.52
C ALA A 40 16.07 6.52 9.66
N ALA A 41 15.85 7.81 9.95
CA ALA A 41 14.91 8.26 10.96
C ALA A 41 13.47 7.86 10.60
N LEU A 42 13.04 8.15 9.37
CA LEU A 42 11.72 7.75 8.91
C LEU A 42 11.57 6.23 8.87
N LYS A 43 12.58 5.50 8.40
CA LYS A 43 12.57 4.03 8.41
C LYS A 43 12.43 3.48 9.83
N ALA A 44 13.03 4.13 10.83
CA ALA A 44 12.89 3.77 12.23
C ALA A 44 11.47 4.08 12.75
N GLU A 45 10.88 5.21 12.36
CA GLU A 45 9.48 5.55 12.69
C GLU A 45 8.49 4.57 12.05
N LEU A 46 8.75 4.19 10.79
CA LEU A 46 8.04 3.15 10.07
C LEU A 46 8.42 1.73 10.54
N GLY A 47 9.31 1.57 11.52
CA GLY A 47 10.04 0.32 11.80
C GLY A 47 9.17 -0.95 11.80
N ASP A 48 8.10 -0.96 12.60
CA ASP A 48 7.17 -2.11 12.64
C ASP A 48 6.19 -2.15 11.46
N CYS A 49 6.00 -1.02 10.79
CA CYS A 49 5.21 -0.88 9.57
C CYS A 49 5.98 -1.23 8.29
N LEU A 50 7.28 -1.51 8.36
CA LEU A 50 8.05 -2.11 7.27
C LEU A 50 8.19 -3.63 7.41
N LYS A 51 7.61 -4.19 8.47
CA LYS A 51 7.51 -5.62 8.67
C LYS A 51 6.09 -6.07 8.30
N PRO A 52 5.95 -7.23 7.64
CA PRO A 52 4.64 -7.81 7.46
C PRO A 52 4.02 -8.14 8.84
N PRO A 53 2.69 -8.10 8.98
CA PRO A 53 2.07 -8.40 10.25
C PRO A 53 2.30 -9.86 10.64
N ALA A 54 2.57 -10.09 11.92
CA ALA A 54 2.57 -11.43 12.47
C ALA A 54 1.11 -11.89 12.67
N ALA A 55 0.89 -13.21 12.59
CA ALA A 55 -0.44 -13.79 12.84
C ALA A 55 -0.97 -13.48 14.26
N THR A 56 -0.08 -13.11 15.18
CA THR A 56 -0.37 -12.78 16.58
C THR A 56 -0.64 -11.29 16.83
N ASP A 57 -0.46 -10.42 15.83
CA ASP A 57 -0.55 -8.95 16.01
C ASP A 57 -1.99 -8.42 16.07
N ALA A 58 -2.96 -9.32 16.20
CA ALA A 58 -4.36 -9.01 16.27
C ALA A 58 -4.75 -8.34 17.60
N PRO A 59 -5.19 -7.06 17.60
CA PRO A 59 -5.69 -6.43 18.80
C PRO A 59 -7.17 -6.77 19.03
N GLY A 60 -7.53 -7.18 20.26
CA GLY A 60 -8.89 -7.11 20.78
C GLY A 60 -10.00 -7.87 20.02
N GLU A 61 -11.25 -7.44 20.23
CA GLU A 61 -12.43 -7.95 19.53
C GLU A 61 -12.33 -7.59 18.04
N PHE A 62 -12.26 -8.61 17.19
CA PHE A 62 -12.03 -8.41 15.76
C PHE A 62 -13.19 -7.72 15.06
N PRO A 63 -12.92 -6.89 14.02
CA PRO A 63 -13.99 -6.28 13.26
C PRO A 63 -14.83 -7.37 12.59
N VAL A 64 -16.13 -7.32 12.83
CA VAL A 64 -17.13 -8.01 12.02
C VAL A 64 -17.35 -7.16 10.77
N VAL A 65 -17.20 -7.75 9.60
CA VAL A 65 -17.40 -7.06 8.31
C VAL A 65 -18.57 -7.71 7.60
N ASN A 66 -19.63 -6.94 7.34
CA ASN A 66 -20.87 -7.46 6.74
C ASN A 66 -21.43 -8.69 7.47
N GLY A 67 -21.46 -8.63 8.82
CA GLY A 67 -21.98 -9.71 9.66
C GLY A 67 -21.08 -10.95 9.76
N HIS A 68 -19.86 -10.90 9.19
CA HIS A 68 -18.93 -12.01 9.24
C HIS A 68 -17.67 -11.67 10.06
N ALA A 69 -17.33 -12.52 11.03
CA ALA A 69 -16.05 -12.45 11.71
C ALA A 69 -14.91 -12.70 10.72
N LEU A 70 -13.91 -11.82 10.69
CA LEU A 70 -12.72 -12.01 9.88
C LEU A 70 -11.91 -13.22 10.35
N THR A 71 -11.20 -13.89 9.43
CA THR A 71 -10.20 -14.88 9.81
C THR A 71 -9.02 -14.20 10.51
N ALA A 72 -8.20 -14.95 11.25
CA ALA A 72 -7.03 -14.38 11.92
C ALA A 72 -6.07 -13.66 10.95
N ALA A 73 -5.89 -14.20 9.73
CA ALA A 73 -5.07 -13.57 8.69
C ALA A 73 -5.69 -12.26 8.20
N GLN A 74 -7.00 -12.30 7.87
CA GLN A 74 -7.73 -11.11 7.41
C GLN A 74 -7.65 -10.00 8.45
N ALA A 75 -7.91 -10.34 9.70
CA ALA A 75 -7.98 -9.37 10.76
C ALA A 75 -6.60 -8.81 11.17
N SER A 76 -5.56 -9.65 11.15
CA SER A 76 -4.17 -9.19 11.32
C SER A 76 -3.76 -8.19 10.23
N ASN A 77 -4.09 -8.48 8.97
CA ASN A 77 -3.84 -7.54 7.85
C ASN A 77 -4.65 -6.25 8.00
N VAL A 78 -5.94 -6.31 8.35
CA VAL A 78 -6.80 -5.12 8.57
C VAL A 78 -6.28 -4.25 9.71
N ALA A 79 -5.88 -4.85 10.84
CA ALA A 79 -5.29 -4.12 11.96
C ALA A 79 -3.94 -3.48 11.59
N TRP A 80 -3.12 -4.18 10.80
CA TRP A 80 -1.88 -3.63 10.27
C TRP A 80 -2.14 -2.43 9.34
N ILE A 81 -3.11 -2.54 8.42
CA ILE A 81 -3.51 -1.43 7.55
C ILE A 81 -3.94 -0.22 8.39
N ALA A 82 -4.78 -0.43 9.41
CA ALA A 82 -5.24 0.63 10.30
C ALA A 82 -4.09 1.35 11.01
N ARG A 83 -3.08 0.60 11.47
CA ARG A 83 -1.94 1.12 12.21
C ARG A 83 -0.87 1.76 11.32
N CYS A 84 -0.62 1.16 10.16
CA CYS A 84 0.57 1.42 9.36
C CYS A 84 0.32 2.10 8.02
N VAL A 85 -0.93 2.11 7.54
CA VAL A 85 -1.28 2.74 6.26
C VAL A 85 -2.10 3.98 6.52
N VAL A 86 -3.25 3.84 7.19
CA VAL A 86 -4.23 4.93 7.36
C VAL A 86 -3.61 6.22 7.92
N PRO A 87 -2.76 6.21 8.97
CA PRO A 87 -2.22 7.44 9.55
C PRO A 87 -1.23 8.17 8.65
N LEU A 88 -0.62 7.47 7.69
CA LEU A 88 0.45 7.97 6.82
C LEU A 88 -0.06 8.44 5.45
N LEU A 89 -1.34 8.18 5.14
CA LEU A 89 -1.91 8.67 3.88
C LEU A 89 -2.13 10.19 3.95
N PRO A 90 -2.10 10.87 2.80
CA PRO A 90 -2.43 12.29 2.70
C PRO A 90 -3.95 12.52 2.77
N GLY A 91 -4.35 13.72 3.19
CA GLY A 91 -5.75 14.16 3.24
C GLY A 91 -6.41 14.06 4.62
N ALA A 92 -7.69 14.42 4.68
CA ALA A 92 -8.43 14.41 5.94
C ALA A 92 -8.63 12.98 6.47
N ALA A 93 -8.79 12.83 7.80
CA ALA A 93 -8.98 11.53 8.43
C ALA A 93 -10.09 10.70 7.76
N SER A 94 -11.27 11.30 7.54
CA SER A 94 -12.39 10.63 6.85
C SER A 94 -12.05 10.19 5.42
N GLU A 95 -11.35 11.03 4.64
CA GLU A 95 -10.94 10.70 3.27
C GLU A 95 -9.95 9.52 3.24
N ARG A 96 -9.02 9.47 4.19
CA ARG A 96 -8.05 8.37 4.35
C ARG A 96 -8.75 7.07 4.72
N ALA A 97 -9.64 7.13 5.72
CA ALA A 97 -10.43 5.97 6.15
C ALA A 97 -11.27 5.43 4.99
N HIS A 98 -11.95 6.30 4.25
CA HIS A 98 -12.78 5.91 3.12
C HIS A 98 -11.96 5.28 1.98
N ALA A 99 -10.88 5.93 1.53
CA ALA A 99 -10.04 5.41 0.44
C ALA A 99 -9.44 4.04 0.79
N VAL A 100 -8.98 3.87 2.03
CA VAL A 100 -8.42 2.59 2.50
C VAL A 100 -9.51 1.54 2.69
N ALA A 101 -10.71 1.91 3.13
CA ALA A 101 -11.85 1.00 3.24
C ALA A 101 -12.21 0.39 1.88
N LEU A 102 -12.26 1.21 0.83
CA LEU A 102 -12.52 0.74 -0.54
C LEU A 102 -11.51 -0.31 -0.99
N THR A 103 -10.22 -0.02 -0.86
CA THR A 103 -9.19 -0.99 -1.28
C THR A 103 -9.11 -2.21 -0.36
N THR A 104 -9.32 -2.03 0.95
CA THR A 104 -9.34 -3.15 1.90
C THR A 104 -10.49 -4.09 1.60
N TRP A 105 -11.67 -3.56 1.28
CA TRP A 105 -12.81 -4.37 0.82
C TRP A 105 -12.46 -5.14 -0.45
N TRP A 106 -11.86 -4.48 -1.45
CA TRP A 106 -11.41 -5.16 -2.67
C TRP A 106 -10.42 -6.28 -2.36
N SER A 107 -9.46 -6.02 -1.47
CA SER A 107 -8.45 -7.01 -1.05
C SER A 107 -9.06 -8.20 -0.29
N LEU A 108 -10.07 -7.94 0.55
CA LEU A 108 -10.86 -8.99 1.23
C LEU A 108 -11.62 -9.82 0.20
N ARG A 109 -12.35 -9.16 -0.70
CA ARG A 109 -13.11 -9.80 -1.77
C ARG A 109 -12.23 -10.73 -2.57
N GLU A 110 -11.07 -10.27 -3.04
CA GLU A 110 -10.11 -11.01 -3.85
C GLU A 110 -9.33 -12.10 -3.07
N GLY A 111 -9.56 -12.24 -1.75
CA GLY A 111 -8.90 -13.23 -0.90
C GLY A 111 -7.42 -12.93 -0.63
N ILE A 112 -6.95 -11.71 -0.89
CA ILE A 112 -5.56 -11.31 -0.65
C ILE A 112 -5.27 -11.26 0.86
N LEU A 113 -6.26 -10.81 1.65
CA LEU A 113 -6.08 -10.69 3.09
C LEU A 113 -6.11 -12.05 3.81
N ASP A 114 -6.43 -13.14 3.11
CA ASP A 114 -6.25 -14.51 3.64
C ASP A 114 -4.76 -14.94 3.65
N LEU A 115 -3.90 -14.21 2.92
CA LEU A 115 -2.47 -14.47 2.89
C LEU A 115 -1.79 -13.93 4.15
N THR A 116 -0.94 -14.75 4.77
CA THR A 116 -0.21 -14.38 5.99
C THR A 116 1.20 -13.87 5.71
N GLY A 117 1.67 -12.97 6.57
CA GLY A 117 3.03 -12.44 6.54
C GLY A 117 3.35 -11.73 5.23
N SER A 118 4.55 -11.93 4.71
CA SER A 118 5.02 -11.25 3.49
C SER A 118 4.27 -11.68 2.21
N ARG A 119 3.44 -12.73 2.26
CA ARG A 119 2.75 -13.28 1.10
C ARG A 119 1.76 -12.30 0.47
N ALA A 120 1.08 -11.50 1.29
CA ALA A 120 0.14 -10.48 0.80
C ALA A 120 0.86 -9.38 0.02
N PHE A 121 2.01 -8.91 0.52
CA PHE A 121 2.79 -7.83 -0.11
C PHE A 121 3.51 -8.28 -1.38
N ARG A 122 3.94 -9.55 -1.46
CA ARG A 122 4.52 -10.12 -2.69
C ARG A 122 3.49 -10.70 -3.66
N TYR A 123 2.20 -10.57 -3.38
CA TYR A 123 1.15 -11.08 -4.24
C TYR A 123 1.36 -10.61 -5.68
N SER A 124 1.23 -11.54 -6.62
CA SER A 124 1.37 -11.31 -8.05
C SER A 124 0.58 -12.40 -8.77
N ASN A 125 -0.47 -12.01 -9.49
CA ASN A 125 -1.30 -12.90 -10.28
C ASN A 125 -1.39 -12.36 -11.70
N CYS A 126 -1.02 -13.18 -12.67
CA CYS A 126 -1.00 -12.81 -14.09
C CYS A 126 -1.93 -13.74 -14.85
N HIS A 127 -2.83 -13.16 -15.65
CA HIS A 127 -3.67 -13.94 -16.54
C HIS A 127 -2.87 -14.35 -17.78
N GLU A 128 -2.64 -15.65 -17.95
CA GLU A 128 -1.79 -16.21 -19.00
C GLU A 128 -2.44 -17.46 -19.59
N ASN A 129 -2.49 -17.54 -20.91
CA ASN A 129 -3.02 -18.70 -21.62
C ASN A 129 -4.44 -19.08 -21.15
N GLY A 130 -5.29 -18.07 -20.91
CA GLY A 130 -6.69 -18.24 -20.50
C GLY A 130 -6.91 -18.57 -19.02
N ALA A 131 -5.87 -18.51 -18.18
CA ALA A 131 -5.98 -18.80 -16.76
C ALA A 131 -5.11 -17.89 -15.88
N ASP A 132 -5.56 -17.65 -14.66
CA ASP A 132 -4.81 -16.91 -13.66
C ASP A 132 -3.67 -17.77 -13.09
N ARG A 133 -2.46 -17.20 -13.10
CA ARG A 133 -1.25 -17.87 -12.59
C ARG A 133 -0.59 -17.01 -11.53
N SER A 134 -0.39 -17.63 -10.37
CA SER A 134 0.42 -17.02 -9.31
C SER A 134 1.89 -16.91 -9.75
N ARG A 135 2.41 -15.70 -9.61
CA ARG A 135 3.80 -15.32 -9.90
C ARG A 135 4.47 -14.68 -8.68
N SER A 136 3.89 -14.85 -7.49
CA SER A 136 4.35 -14.23 -6.23
C SER A 136 5.77 -14.62 -5.81
N ASN A 137 6.31 -15.73 -6.34
CA ASN A 137 7.67 -16.19 -6.08
C ASN A 137 8.69 -15.71 -7.13
N LEU A 138 8.27 -14.95 -8.14
CA LEU A 138 9.09 -14.45 -9.23
C LEU A 138 9.15 -12.91 -9.17
N PRO A 139 10.03 -12.32 -8.34
CA PRO A 139 9.98 -10.89 -8.03
C PRO A 139 10.21 -9.98 -9.24
N MET A 140 10.93 -10.48 -10.26
CA MET A 140 11.23 -9.73 -11.49
C MET A 140 10.36 -10.17 -12.66
N TYR A 141 9.26 -10.89 -12.40
CA TYR A 141 8.34 -11.31 -13.44
C TYR A 141 7.62 -10.10 -14.06
N ASP A 142 7.67 -9.99 -15.38
CA ASP A 142 6.90 -9.02 -16.16
C ASP A 142 5.76 -9.75 -16.87
N CYS A 143 4.54 -9.58 -16.36
CA CYS A 143 3.36 -10.26 -16.89
C CYS A 143 3.06 -9.80 -18.33
N PRO A 144 3.03 -10.67 -19.35
CA PRO A 144 2.90 -10.24 -20.74
C PRO A 144 1.52 -9.66 -21.08
N THR A 145 0.52 -9.80 -20.20
CA THR A 145 -0.85 -9.31 -20.41
C THR A 145 -1.14 -8.08 -19.55
N SER A 146 -2.26 -7.40 -19.84
CA SER A 146 -2.74 -6.27 -19.03
C SER A 146 -3.35 -6.70 -17.70
N ILE A 147 -3.81 -7.94 -17.60
CA ILE A 147 -4.46 -8.50 -16.40
C ILE A 147 -3.36 -9.02 -15.46
N TRP A 148 -2.68 -8.09 -14.82
CA TRP A 148 -1.62 -8.35 -13.85
C TRP A 148 -1.94 -7.70 -12.51
N GLN A 149 -2.48 -8.47 -11.57
CA GLN A 149 -2.82 -7.98 -10.23
C GLN A 149 -1.65 -8.17 -9.27
N VAL A 150 -1.37 -7.16 -8.45
CA VAL A 150 -0.22 -7.21 -7.52
C VAL A 150 -0.50 -6.59 -6.16
N GLY A 151 0.24 -7.10 -5.17
CA GLY A 151 0.31 -6.56 -3.82
C GLY A 151 -0.96 -6.71 -3.01
N LEU A 152 -0.94 -6.08 -1.84
CA LEU A 152 -2.06 -6.07 -0.90
C LEU A 152 -3.33 -5.55 -1.57
N ALA A 153 -3.19 -4.50 -2.39
CA ALA A 153 -4.28 -3.81 -3.05
C ALA A 153 -4.93 -4.56 -4.22
N ALA A 154 -4.37 -5.70 -4.68
CA ALA A 154 -4.84 -6.42 -5.88
C ALA A 154 -5.12 -5.53 -7.11
N GLY A 155 -4.35 -4.45 -7.26
CA GLY A 155 -4.49 -3.53 -8.38
C GLY A 155 -3.90 -4.12 -9.65
N GLN A 156 -4.52 -3.85 -10.80
CA GLN A 156 -3.93 -4.23 -12.08
C GLN A 156 -2.90 -3.19 -12.51
N VAL A 157 -1.65 -3.62 -12.75
CA VAL A 157 -0.52 -2.73 -13.07
C VAL A 157 -0.79 -1.89 -14.32
N ALA A 158 -1.52 -2.44 -15.30
CA ALA A 158 -1.82 -1.76 -16.56
C ALA A 158 -2.88 -0.66 -16.45
N ASN A 159 -3.61 -0.55 -15.32
CA ASN A 159 -4.67 0.44 -15.15
C ASN A 159 -4.13 1.86 -14.95
N PHE A 160 -2.83 2.02 -14.70
CA PHE A 160 -2.23 3.30 -14.38
C PHE A 160 -1.01 3.59 -15.25
N SER A 161 -0.89 4.84 -15.67
CA SER A 161 0.32 5.32 -16.36
C SER A 161 1.48 5.44 -15.38
N THR A 162 2.72 5.34 -15.88
CA THR A 162 3.93 5.61 -15.09
C THR A 162 3.90 7.00 -14.43
N ALA A 163 3.31 7.99 -15.10
CA ALA A 163 3.14 9.33 -14.55
C ALA A 163 2.24 9.33 -13.31
N LYS A 164 1.14 8.57 -13.33
CA LYS A 164 0.22 8.48 -12.19
C LYS A 164 0.86 7.82 -10.97
N TYR A 165 1.71 6.81 -11.16
CA TYR A 165 2.50 6.25 -10.08
C TYR A 165 3.41 7.29 -9.43
N ARG A 166 4.12 8.10 -10.24
CA ARG A 166 5.00 9.17 -9.74
C ARG A 166 4.22 10.26 -9.01
N GLU A 167 3.04 10.62 -9.51
CA GLU A 167 2.16 11.59 -8.87
C GLU A 167 1.76 11.13 -7.47
N VAL A 168 1.24 9.90 -7.34
CA VAL A 168 0.81 9.36 -6.03
C VAL A 168 2.00 9.13 -5.11
N GLU A 169 3.12 8.64 -5.63
CA GLU A 169 4.37 8.51 -4.87
C GLU A 169 4.79 9.86 -4.28
N LYS A 170 4.81 10.92 -5.10
CA LYS A 170 5.13 12.28 -4.64
C LYS A 170 4.11 12.79 -3.62
N GLN A 171 2.83 12.55 -3.83
CA GLN A 171 1.77 12.98 -2.91
C GLN A 171 1.90 12.30 -1.54
N VAL A 172 2.19 10.99 -1.53
CA VAL A 172 2.29 10.22 -0.29
C VAL A 172 3.61 10.49 0.42
N PHE A 173 4.73 10.41 -0.29
CA PHE A 173 6.05 10.44 0.33
C PHE A 173 6.66 11.84 0.38
N GLY A 174 6.34 12.72 -0.57
CA GLY A 174 6.79 14.12 -0.53
C GLY A 174 6.22 14.88 0.67
N ASP A 175 5.01 14.55 1.10
CA ASP A 175 4.38 15.14 2.30
C ASP A 175 4.96 14.55 3.61
N LEU A 176 5.49 13.32 3.56
CA LEU A 176 6.12 12.67 4.71
C LEU A 176 7.56 13.17 4.91
N ASP A 177 8.38 13.09 3.87
CA ASP A 177 9.73 13.63 3.85
C ASP A 177 10.19 13.80 2.37
N PRO A 178 10.52 15.04 1.94
CA PRO A 178 11.00 15.29 0.57
C PRO A 178 12.31 14.54 0.22
N LYS A 179 13.00 13.99 1.23
CA LYS A 179 14.17 13.13 1.10
C LYS A 179 13.83 11.64 0.97
N ILE A 180 12.61 11.27 0.59
CA ILE A 180 12.31 9.89 0.22
C ILE A 180 12.50 9.73 -1.28
N THR A 181 13.41 8.82 -1.68
CA THR A 181 13.53 8.48 -3.10
C THR A 181 12.56 7.36 -3.47
N GLU A 182 12.21 7.29 -4.75
CA GLU A 182 11.58 6.11 -5.34
C GLU A 182 12.34 4.81 -5.05
N ARG A 183 13.68 4.86 -5.05
CA ARG A 183 14.51 3.69 -4.73
C ARG A 183 14.30 3.22 -3.28
N SER A 184 14.10 4.14 -2.35
CA SER A 184 13.75 3.86 -0.96
C SER A 184 12.37 3.21 -0.90
N VAL A 185 11.38 3.77 -1.60
CA VAL A 185 10.01 3.21 -1.68
C VAL A 185 10.00 1.80 -2.26
N LEU A 186 10.76 1.55 -3.34
CA LEU A 186 10.94 0.22 -3.92
C LEU A 186 11.64 -0.74 -2.94
N GLY A 187 12.63 -0.25 -2.19
CA GLY A 187 13.29 -0.99 -1.12
C GLY A 187 12.31 -1.40 -0.02
N TRP A 188 11.49 -0.47 0.46
CA TRP A 188 10.46 -0.74 1.47
C TRP A 188 9.41 -1.75 0.97
N SER A 189 9.03 -1.66 -0.31
CA SER A 189 8.14 -2.64 -0.95
C SER A 189 8.76 -4.04 -0.98
N ALA A 190 10.06 -4.14 -1.26
CA ALA A 190 10.79 -5.40 -1.23
C ALA A 190 10.92 -5.95 0.21
N ALA A 191 11.18 -5.08 1.20
CA ALA A 191 11.27 -5.46 2.61
C ALA A 191 9.93 -6.02 3.14
N LEU A 192 8.80 -5.36 2.85
CA LEU A 192 7.46 -5.83 3.17
C LEU A 192 7.15 -7.19 2.52
N ALA A 193 7.63 -7.40 1.28
CA ALA A 193 7.58 -8.66 0.56
C ALA A 193 8.53 -9.74 1.12
N GLY A 194 9.29 -9.44 2.18
CA GLY A 194 10.15 -10.37 2.90
C GLY A 194 11.53 -10.57 2.27
N PHE A 195 11.96 -9.70 1.36
CA PHE A 195 13.30 -9.75 0.79
C PHE A 195 14.29 -8.98 1.67
N SER A 196 15.34 -9.67 2.11
CA SER A 196 16.46 -9.03 2.82
C SER A 196 17.15 -7.98 1.95
N GLU A 197 17.59 -6.87 2.55
CA GLU A 197 18.33 -5.79 1.87
C GLU A 197 19.63 -6.27 1.21
N THR A 198 20.23 -7.33 1.76
CA THR A 198 21.44 -7.96 1.21
C THR A 198 21.15 -8.95 0.08
N SER A 199 19.89 -9.23 -0.24
CA SER A 199 19.51 -10.18 -1.29
C SER A 199 19.63 -9.58 -2.70
N ALA A 200 19.89 -10.44 -3.69
CA ALA A 200 19.89 -10.04 -5.10
C ALA A 200 18.51 -9.53 -5.55
N SER A 201 17.42 -10.15 -5.07
CA SER A 201 16.04 -9.75 -5.39
C SER A 201 15.73 -8.33 -4.90
N TYR A 202 16.07 -7.98 -3.66
CA TYR A 202 15.88 -6.63 -3.13
C TYR A 202 16.57 -5.58 -4.00
N ARG A 203 17.85 -5.81 -4.32
CA ARG A 203 18.64 -4.93 -5.19
C ARG A 203 18.08 -4.85 -6.63
N ALA A 204 17.55 -5.94 -7.16
CA ALA A 204 16.93 -5.96 -8.48
C ALA A 204 15.63 -5.14 -8.52
N ILE A 205 14.82 -5.23 -7.46
CA ILE A 205 13.58 -4.46 -7.30
C ILE A 205 13.89 -2.95 -7.24
N GLN A 206 14.87 -2.55 -6.42
CA GLN A 206 15.32 -1.16 -6.32
C GLN A 206 15.87 -0.54 -7.61
N ARG A 207 16.31 -1.38 -8.56
CA ARG A 207 16.81 -0.97 -9.88
C ARG A 207 15.84 -1.28 -11.01
N SER A 208 14.64 -1.77 -10.69
CA SER A 208 13.66 -2.14 -11.70
C SER A 208 13.20 -0.90 -12.47
N THR A 209 12.79 -1.11 -13.72
CA THR A 209 12.27 -0.07 -14.61
C THR A 209 10.96 -0.53 -15.25
N GLY A 210 10.31 0.37 -16.00
CA GLY A 210 9.11 0.04 -16.78
C GLY A 210 7.97 -0.53 -15.95
N ARG A 211 7.32 -1.59 -16.46
CA ARG A 211 6.16 -2.22 -15.79
C ARG A 211 6.53 -2.95 -14.51
N VAL A 212 7.72 -3.53 -14.44
CA VAL A 212 8.20 -4.18 -13.21
C VAL A 212 8.35 -3.15 -12.08
N ARG A 213 8.95 -1.96 -12.36
CA ARG A 213 8.97 -0.83 -11.40
C ARG A 213 7.57 -0.47 -10.92
N ASN A 214 6.64 -0.23 -11.85
CA ASN A 214 5.27 0.15 -11.51
C ASN A 214 4.57 -0.93 -10.66
N SER A 215 4.81 -2.21 -10.95
CA SER A 215 4.27 -3.31 -10.16
C SER A 215 4.80 -3.30 -8.73
N TRP A 216 6.06 -2.94 -8.50
CA TRP A 216 6.65 -2.86 -7.17
C TRP A 216 6.19 -1.62 -6.39
N LEU A 217 6.02 -0.48 -7.06
CA LEU A 217 5.38 0.68 -6.44
C LEU A 217 3.94 0.38 -6.04
N MET A 218 3.17 -0.33 -6.87
CA MET A 218 1.81 -0.76 -6.53
C MET A 218 1.75 -1.72 -5.34
N ARG A 219 2.79 -2.53 -5.12
CA ARG A 219 2.89 -3.41 -3.95
C ARG A 219 3.12 -2.64 -2.65
N ASN A 220 3.60 -1.40 -2.72
CA ASN A 220 3.65 -0.53 -1.55
C ASN A 220 2.22 -0.16 -1.11
N PRO A 221 1.77 -0.49 0.11
CA PRO A 221 0.40 -0.23 0.52
C PRO A 221 0.01 1.25 0.52
N LEU A 222 0.95 2.15 0.80
CA LEU A 222 0.67 3.59 0.78
C LEU A 222 0.37 4.12 -0.63
N ILE A 223 0.97 3.52 -1.67
CA ILE A 223 0.70 3.84 -3.07
C ILE A 223 -0.50 3.03 -3.59
N GLY A 224 -0.44 1.71 -3.49
CA GLY A 224 -1.41 0.79 -4.05
C GLY A 224 -2.82 1.02 -3.52
N MET A 225 -2.96 1.25 -2.21
CA MET A 225 -4.29 1.46 -1.61
C MET A 225 -4.91 2.81 -2.00
N MET A 226 -4.10 3.84 -2.21
CA MET A 226 -4.58 5.13 -2.72
C MET A 226 -5.00 5.05 -4.18
N LEU A 227 -4.19 4.43 -5.03
CA LEU A 227 -4.47 4.26 -6.46
C LEU A 227 -5.74 3.42 -6.67
N VAL A 228 -5.77 2.20 -6.11
CA VAL A 228 -6.84 1.25 -6.38
C VAL A 228 -8.17 1.71 -5.81
N GLY A 229 -8.17 2.28 -4.60
CA GLY A 229 -9.41 2.65 -3.92
C GLY A 229 -10.15 3.76 -4.65
N LYS A 230 -9.43 4.84 -4.98
CA LYS A 230 -10.03 6.03 -5.59
C LYS A 230 -10.32 5.85 -7.08
N GLU A 231 -9.40 5.25 -7.83
CA GLU A 231 -9.48 5.27 -9.30
C GLU A 231 -10.14 4.01 -9.87
N ASN A 232 -10.00 2.87 -9.19
CA ASN A 232 -10.57 1.60 -9.66
C ASN A 232 -11.85 1.26 -8.91
N VAL A 233 -11.77 1.07 -7.59
CA VAL A 233 -12.88 0.53 -6.82
C VAL A 233 -14.06 1.51 -6.79
N ALA A 234 -13.82 2.79 -6.50
CA ALA A 234 -14.88 3.79 -6.49
C ALA A 234 -15.57 3.91 -7.86
N GLY A 235 -14.79 4.08 -8.94
CA GLY A 235 -15.33 4.21 -10.29
C GLY A 235 -16.06 2.93 -10.74
N GLU A 236 -15.41 1.79 -10.66
CA GLU A 236 -15.96 0.56 -11.23
C GLU A 236 -17.11 -0.04 -10.42
N CYS A 237 -16.99 -0.02 -9.09
CA CYS A 237 -17.90 -0.76 -8.21
C CYS A 237 -18.99 0.11 -7.60
N PHE A 238 -18.71 1.39 -7.33
CA PHE A 238 -19.71 2.30 -6.73
C PHE A 238 -20.43 3.15 -7.78
N VAL A 239 -19.75 3.56 -8.85
CA VAL A 239 -20.35 4.38 -9.92
C VAL A 239 -20.90 3.49 -11.04
N ASP A 240 -20.02 2.75 -11.72
CA ASP A 240 -20.38 1.95 -12.90
C ASP A 240 -21.12 0.65 -12.55
N ARG A 241 -20.98 0.18 -11.30
CA ARG A 241 -21.58 -1.07 -10.78
C ARG A 241 -21.26 -2.27 -11.69
N LYS A 242 -20.01 -2.37 -12.12
CA LYS A 242 -19.54 -3.44 -12.99
C LYS A 242 -19.81 -4.81 -12.37
N LYS A 243 -20.31 -5.75 -13.19
CA LYS A 243 -20.75 -7.08 -12.71
C LYS A 243 -19.66 -7.87 -11.97
N TRP A 244 -18.38 -7.65 -12.30
CA TRP A 244 -17.26 -8.34 -11.65
C TRP A 244 -16.92 -7.77 -10.28
N CYS A 245 -17.51 -6.66 -9.85
CA CYS A 245 -17.40 -6.16 -8.47
C CYS A 245 -18.18 -7.02 -7.49
N PHE A 246 -19.16 -7.79 -7.97
CA PHE A 246 -20.06 -8.58 -7.15
C PHE A 246 -20.04 -10.06 -7.54
N GLY A 247 -20.47 -10.92 -6.63
CA GLY A 247 -20.74 -12.31 -6.95
C GLY A 247 -20.29 -13.29 -5.87
N THR A 248 -20.54 -14.56 -6.16
CA THR A 248 -20.36 -15.68 -5.24
C THR A 248 -19.41 -16.74 -5.78
N GLY A 249 -18.64 -16.42 -6.82
CA GLY A 249 -17.75 -17.36 -7.50
C GLY A 249 -16.66 -17.96 -6.61
N TYR A 250 -16.39 -17.35 -5.46
CA TYR A 250 -15.48 -17.86 -4.43
C TYR A 250 -15.89 -17.31 -3.04
N ALA A 251 -15.43 -17.99 -1.98
CA ALA A 251 -15.94 -17.82 -0.62
C ALA A 251 -15.80 -16.38 -0.10
N ALA A 252 -14.68 -15.71 -0.38
CA ALA A 252 -14.44 -14.35 0.08
C ALA A 252 -15.40 -13.35 -0.59
N ALA A 253 -15.58 -13.44 -1.91
CA ALA A 253 -16.57 -12.65 -2.63
C ALA A 253 -18.00 -12.91 -2.12
N ALA A 254 -18.38 -14.17 -1.85
CA ALA A 254 -19.70 -14.50 -1.31
C ALA A 254 -19.97 -13.88 0.08
N ARG A 255 -18.92 -13.67 0.89
CA ARG A 255 -19.04 -13.07 2.23
C ARG A 255 -19.08 -11.55 2.21
N PHE A 256 -18.25 -10.92 1.39
CA PHE A 256 -18.02 -9.47 1.46
C PHE A 256 -18.53 -8.69 0.24
N ALA A 257 -18.93 -9.38 -0.82
CA ALA A 257 -19.28 -8.76 -2.10
C ALA A 257 -20.32 -9.58 -2.90
N ARG A 258 -21.21 -10.36 -2.25
CA ARG A 258 -22.20 -11.17 -2.98
C ARG A 258 -23.11 -10.34 -3.87
N ASP A 259 -23.40 -9.13 -3.43
CA ASP A 259 -24.27 -8.14 -4.06
C ASP A 259 -23.80 -6.72 -3.66
N GLU A 260 -24.43 -5.70 -4.24
CA GLU A 260 -24.09 -4.30 -3.98
C GLU A 260 -24.31 -3.91 -2.50
N ALA A 261 -25.34 -4.45 -1.85
CA ALA A 261 -25.63 -4.15 -0.45
C ALA A 261 -24.53 -4.71 0.47
N ALA A 262 -24.08 -5.94 0.24
CA ALA A 262 -22.99 -6.58 0.96
C ALA A 262 -21.67 -5.82 0.80
N MET A 263 -21.36 -5.32 -0.40
CA MET A 263 -20.21 -4.43 -0.62
C MET A 263 -20.33 -3.17 0.24
N ARG A 264 -21.46 -2.46 0.15
CA ARG A 264 -21.67 -1.19 0.86
C ARG A 264 -21.57 -1.37 2.38
N THR A 265 -22.16 -2.43 2.92
CA THR A 265 -22.02 -2.78 4.35
C THR A 265 -20.56 -3.06 4.70
N SER A 266 -19.86 -3.88 3.89
CA SER A 266 -18.45 -4.21 4.15
C SER A 266 -17.57 -2.97 4.18
N VAL A 267 -17.73 -2.06 3.22
CA VAL A 267 -16.97 -0.80 3.17
C VAL A 267 -17.32 0.10 4.35
N ALA A 268 -18.60 0.23 4.71
CA ALA A 268 -19.01 1.04 5.85
C ALA A 268 -18.46 0.53 7.19
N ASP A 269 -18.40 -0.79 7.40
CA ASP A 269 -17.81 -1.38 8.60
C ASP A 269 -16.29 -1.15 8.66
N LEU A 270 -15.59 -1.31 7.54
CA LEU A 270 -14.15 -1.04 7.44
C LEU A 270 -13.83 0.44 7.64
N GLU A 271 -14.61 1.34 7.03
CA GLU A 271 -14.44 2.78 7.18
C GLU A 271 -14.61 3.21 8.64
N ARG A 272 -15.62 2.68 9.32
CA ARG A 272 -15.82 2.92 10.76
C ARG A 272 -14.62 2.43 11.58
N TYR A 273 -14.12 1.24 11.29
CA TYR A 273 -12.95 0.69 11.97
C TYR A 273 -11.70 1.57 11.77
N PHE A 274 -11.43 1.99 10.54
CA PHE A 274 -10.29 2.85 10.23
C PHE A 274 -10.44 4.26 10.80
N ALA A 275 -11.66 4.81 10.84
CA ALA A 275 -11.94 6.09 11.49
C ALA A 275 -11.61 6.04 12.99
N LEU A 276 -12.02 4.97 13.69
CA LEU A 276 -11.74 4.79 15.11
C LEU A 276 -10.25 4.60 15.40
N ALA A 277 -9.50 3.93 14.51
CA ALA A 277 -8.08 3.68 14.71
C ALA A 277 -7.18 4.93 14.64
N MET A 278 -7.72 6.07 14.19
CA MET A 278 -6.99 7.35 14.12
C MET A 278 -7.13 8.21 15.38
N HIS A 279 -7.97 7.81 16.34
CA HIS A 279 -8.21 8.51 17.61
C HIS A 279 -7.56 7.77 18.78
#